data_AF-A0A7Y2L597-F1
#
_entry.id   AF-A0A7Y2L597-F1
#
_cell.length_a   1.000
_cell.length_b   1.000
_cell.length_c   1.000
_cell.angle_alpha   90.00
_cell.angle_beta   90.00
_cell.angle_gamma   90.00
#
_symmetry.space_group_name_H-M   'P 1'
#
loop_
_entity.id
_entity.type
_entity.pdbx_description
1 polymer ?
#
loop_
_entity_poly.entity_id
_entity_poly.type
_entity_poly.pdbx_seq_one_letter_code
_entity_poly.pdbx_strand_id
1 'polypeptide(L)' 'MLEVLQEAVKAIKEGKNFAFATIITSKGSAPRHENSKMIIFEDGTFKGTIGGGLFEKQVIEKAIELIKKGNQW' A
#
# COMPACT_ATOMS: atom_id res chain seq x y z
N MET A 1 -2.53 11.62 -2.83
CA MET A 1 -3.09 10.62 -3.76
C MET A 1 -2.31 10.55 -5.07
N LEU A 2 -2.16 11.67 -5.81
CA LEU A 2 -1.42 11.68 -7.07
C LEU A 2 0.02 11.17 -6.93
N GLU A 3 0.70 11.53 -5.84
CA GLU A 3 2.08 11.09 -5.54
C GLU A 3 2.21 9.56 -5.45
N VAL A 4 1.23 8.87 -4.86
CA VAL A 4 1.25 7.41 -4.71
C VAL A 4 1.11 6.74 -6.08
N LEU A 5 0.27 7.30 -6.96
CA LEU A 5 0.11 6.83 -8.34
C LEU A 5 1.34 7.12 -9.18
N GLN A 6 1.95 8.29 -9.04
CA GLN A 6 3.20 8.64 -9.71
C GLN A 6 4.34 7.70 -9.29
N GLU A 7 4.44 7.39 -8.00
CA GLU A 7 5.42 6.44 -7.50
C GLU A 7 5.18 5.03 -8.04
N ALA A 8 3.92 4.58 -8.12
CA ALA A 8 3.58 3.30 -8.75
C ALA A 8 4.00 3.26 -10.22
N VAL A 9 3.70 4.31 -10.99
CA VAL A 9 4.11 4.41 -12.41
C VAL A 9 5.64 4.39 -12.53
N LYS A 10 6.36 5.08 -11.64
CA LYS A 10 7.82 5.06 -11.60
C LYS A 10 8.37 3.66 -11.28
N ALA A 11 7.82 3.00 -10.27
CA ALA A 11 8.21 1.65 -9.87
C ALA A 11 8.02 0.64 -11.02
N ILE A 12 6.90 0.74 -11.75
CA ILE A 12 6.64 -0.07 -12.96
C ILE A 12 7.73 0.16 -14.01
N LYS A 13 8.06 1.43 -14.30
CA LYS A 13 9.11 1.76 -15.29
C LYS A 13 10.49 1.27 -14.88
N GLU A 14 10.77 1.21 -13.59
CA GLU A 14 12.04 0.74 -13.02
C GLU A 14 12.08 -0.79 -12.82
N GLY A 15 10.99 -1.51 -13.12
CA GLY A 15 10.91 -2.96 -12.91
C GLY A 15 10.95 -3.37 -11.43
N LYS A 16 10.57 -2.47 -10.52
CA LYS A 16 10.56 -2.73 -9.07
C LYS A 16 9.27 -3.43 -8.68
N ASN A 17 9.38 -4.47 -7.85
CA ASN A 17 8.23 -5.10 -7.22
C ASN A 17 7.68 -4.21 -6.10
N PHE A 18 6.36 -4.09 -6.06
CA PHE A 18 5.66 -3.36 -5.00
C PHE A 18 4.25 -3.93 -4.80
N ALA A 19 3.67 -3.64 -3.65
CA ALA A 19 2.27 -3.84 -3.36
C ALA A 19 1.55 -2.47 -3.34
N PHE A 20 0.30 -2.46 -3.79
CA PHE A 20 -0.55 -1.28 -3.80
C PHE A 20 -1.79 -1.54 -2.95
N ALA A 21 -2.01 -0.69 -1.94
CA ALA A 21 -3.13 -0.81 -1.00
C ALA A 21 -4.08 0.38 -1.15
N THR A 22 -5.39 0.11 -1.09
CA THR A 22 -6.44 1.12 -1.09
C THR A 22 -7.55 0.70 -0.13
N ILE A 23 -8.12 1.66 0.59
CA ILE A 23 -9.37 1.41 1.33
C ILE A 23 -10.50 1.36 0.31
N ILE A 24 -11.23 0.24 0.27
CA ILE A 24 -12.41 0.04 -0.60
C ILE A 24 -13.74 0.33 0.12
N THR A 25 -13.78 0.12 1.44
CA THR A 25 -14.94 0.41 2.29
C THR A 25 -14.46 0.58 3.73
N SER A 26 -15.17 1.39 4.52
CA SER A 26 -15.06 1.43 5.98
C SER A 26 -16.46 1.26 6.59
N LYS A 27 -16.55 0.70 7.80
CA LYS A 27 -17.82 0.57 8.53
C LYS A 27 -17.63 1.14 9.93
N GLY A 28 -18.54 2.01 10.36
CA GLY A 28 -18.49 2.71 11.66
C GLY A 28 -17.92 4.13 11.57
N SER A 29 -17.65 4.75 12.72
CA SER A 29 -17.24 6.16 12.87
C SER A 29 -15.75 6.42 12.65
N ALA A 30 -15.00 5.47 12.09
CA ALA A 30 -13.59 5.70 11.78
C ALA A 30 -13.48 6.75 10.65
N PRO A 31 -13.04 7.99 10.94
CA PRO A 31 -12.95 9.03 9.93
C PRO A 31 -11.67 8.76 9.16
N ARG A 32 -11.75 7.90 8.16
CA ARG A 32 -10.61 7.61 7.29
C ARG A 32 -11.03 8.04 5.91
N HIS A 33 -10.34 9.07 5.41
CA HIS A 33 -10.57 9.66 4.10
C HIS A 33 -10.81 8.55 3.09
N GLU A 34 -12.05 8.43 2.64
CA GLU A 34 -12.42 7.66 1.47
C GLU A 34 -11.39 8.03 0.39
N ASN A 35 -10.78 7.03 -0.26
CA ASN A 35 -9.67 7.16 -1.24
C ASN A 35 -8.23 7.19 -0.70
N SER A 36 -8.00 6.86 0.56
CA SER A 36 -6.66 6.58 1.08
C SER A 36 -5.95 5.46 0.29
N LYS A 37 -4.72 5.72 -0.17
CA LYS A 37 -3.88 4.80 -0.94
C LYS A 37 -2.46 4.77 -0.41
N MET A 38 -1.80 3.62 -0.55
CA MET A 38 -0.43 3.40 -0.13
C MET A 38 0.28 2.46 -1.12
N ILE A 39 1.54 2.76 -1.42
CA ILE A 39 2.46 1.86 -2.14
C ILE A 39 3.51 1.38 -1.16
N ILE A 40 3.83 0.08 -1.20
CA ILE A 40 4.77 -0.59 -0.29
C ILE A 40 5.79 -1.36 -1.13
N PHE A 41 7.07 -1.19 -0.86
CA PHE A 41 8.17 -1.88 -1.53
C PHE A 41 8.68 -3.08 -0.71
N GLU A 42 9.47 -3.94 -1.34
CA GLU A 42 10.01 -5.16 -0.73
C GLU A 42 10.91 -4.90 0.49
N ASP A 43 11.59 -3.75 0.51
CA ASP A 43 12.44 -3.28 1.60
C ASP A 43 11.65 -2.68 2.78
N GLY A 44 10.32 -2.62 2.66
CA GLY A 44 9.41 -2.05 3.65
C GLY A 44 9.28 -0.52 3.57
N THR A 45 9.94 0.14 2.62
CA THR A 45 9.66 1.55 2.34
C THR A 45 8.26 1.71 1.74
N PHE A 46 7.59 2.82 2.04
CA PHE A 46 6.23 3.07 1.56
C PHE A 46 5.96 4.56 1.32
N LYS A 47 4.96 4.86 0.49
CA LYS A 47 4.39 6.20 0.33
C LYS A 47 2.88 6.16 0.43
N GLY A 48 2.30 7.21 1.00
CA GLY A 48 0.86 7.32 1.25
C GLY A 48 0.46 6.73 2.60
N THR A 49 -0.84 6.76 2.88
CA THR A 49 -1.40 6.34 4.18
C THR A 49 -2.80 5.76 3.96
N ILE A 50 -3.13 4.75 4.75
CA ILE A 50 -4.46 4.14 4.84
C ILE A 50 -5.09 4.34 6.23
N GLY A 51 -4.69 5.39 6.92
CA GLY A 51 -5.37 5.85 8.15
C GLY A 51 -4.65 5.55 9.46
N GLY A 52 -3.33 5.40 9.44
CA GLY A 52 -2.49 5.44 10.63
C GLY A 52 -2.37 4.13 11.43
N GLY A 53 -1.29 4.04 12.21
CA GLY A 53 -1.20 3.19 13.40
C GLY A 53 -1.03 1.69 13.13
N LEU A 54 -1.58 0.87 14.03
CA LEU A 54 -1.39 -0.59 14.00
C LEU A 54 -1.87 -1.23 12.68
N PHE A 55 -2.94 -0.70 12.10
CA PHE A 55 -3.51 -1.21 10.85
C PHE A 55 -2.54 -1.03 9.67
N GLU A 56 -1.88 0.13 9.57
CA GLU A 56 -0.88 0.36 8.52
C GLU A 56 0.30 -0.59 8.64
N LYS A 57 0.78 -0.81 9.87
CA LYS A 57 1.87 -1.75 10.13
C LYS A 57 1.52 -3.17 9.64
N GLN A 58 0.31 -3.66 9.95
CA GLN A 58 -0.15 -4.98 9.50
C GLN A 58 -0.21 -5.07 7.97
N VAL A 59 -0.66 -4.01 7.29
CA VAL A 59 -0.69 -3.98 5.82
C VAL A 59 0.71 -3.97 5.22
N ILE A 60 1.65 -3.22 5.81
CA ILE A 60 3.06 -3.21 5.37
C ILE A 60 3.67 -4.61 5.52
N GLU A 61 3.51 -5.25 6.68
CA GLU A 61 4.02 -6.60 6.93
C GLU A 61 3.44 -7.61 5.94
N LYS A 62 2.12 -7.54 5.70
CA LYS A 62 1.45 -8.44 4.75
C LYS A 62 1.89 -8.19 3.31
N ALA A 63 2.07 -6.93 2.92
CA ALA A 63 2.57 -6.56 1.61
C ALA A 63 3.97 -7.14 1.34
N ILE A 64 4.89 -6.98 2.28
CA ILE A 64 6.25 -7.53 2.15
C ILE A 64 6.22 -9.05 2.01
N GLU A 65 5.39 -9.74 2.80
CA GLU A 65 5.20 -11.19 2.69
C GLU A 65 4.72 -11.60 1.29
N LEU A 66 3.71 -10.90 0.75
CA LEU A 66 3.13 -11.20 -0.56
C LEU A 66 4.09 -10.90 -1.72
N ILE A 67 4.84 -9.81 -1.63
CA ILE A 67 5.87 -9.46 -2.64
C ILE A 67 6.92 -10.58 -2.70
N LYS A 68 7.41 -11.05 -1.53
CA LYS A 68 8.45 -12.08 -1.45
C LYS A 68 7.99 -13.47 -1.84
N LYS A 69 6.74 -13.83 -1.54
CA LYS A 69 6.19 -15.13 -1.96
C LYS A 69 6.07 -15.25 -3.48
N GLY A 70 5.92 -14.13 -4.19
CA GLY A 70 5.49 -14.13 -5.58
C GLY A 70 4.06 -14.65 -5.69
N ASN A 71 3.26 -14.13 -6.62
CA ASN A 71 1.84 -14.48 -6.76
C ASN A 71 1.60 -16.02 -6.69
N GLN A 72 1.14 -16.51 -5.54
CA GLN A 72 0.41 -17.77 -5.41
C GLN A 72 -1.07 -17.40 -5.31
N TRP A 73 -1.67 -17.14 -6.46
CA TRP A 73 -3.12 -17.01 -6.62
C TRP A 73 -3.67 -18.32 -7.16
#